data_AF-A0A6J6T9A8-F1
#
_entry.id   AF-A0A6J6T9A8-F1
#
_cell.length_a   1.000
_cell.length_b   1.000
_cell.length_c   1.000
_cell.angle_alpha   90.00
_cell.angle_beta   90.00
_cell.angle_gamma   90.00
#
_symmetry.space_group_name_H-M   'P 1'
#
loop_
_entity.id
_entity.type
_entity.pdbx_description
1 polymer ?
#
loop_
_entity_poly.entity_id
_entity_poly.type
_entity_poly.pdbx_seq_one_letter_code
_entity_poly.pdbx_strand_id
1 'polypeptide(L)'
;MVDLVAAVEPSAVDALINEYEKLFDIAPEIAKGGPRHDSLRYQATIEIALERFLEAGNFGAFTTNFEDLGALKQLPGLAVQRLMSKGYGFGGEGDWKTSALLRIIKAMTEGLPGGTSFMEDYTYHFGPGEPKVLGAHMLEVCPTISTQRPRCEIHPLGIGGKDDPVRLVFNAQPAQGRVVGLMDLGDRFRIVSNDIEVVNPDKDLKSLPVACAVWKPAPTLATSAEAWIYAGGSHHTVLSTALDPEALTDFAQIAQVEHLRISDSTTIDGFQKEIRWNGAFFKLSSLT
;
A
#
# COMPACT_ATOMS: atom_id res chain seq x y z
N MET A 1 -19.74 -10.34 -4.65
CA MET A 1 -19.17 -9.79 -3.40
C MET A 1 -20.24 -9.47 -2.36
N VAL A 2 -21.21 -8.60 -2.65
CA VAL A 2 -22.32 -8.25 -1.72
C VAL A 2 -23.03 -9.48 -1.16
N ASP A 3 -23.36 -10.46 -2.00
CA ASP A 3 -24.03 -11.69 -1.55
C ASP A 3 -23.18 -12.50 -0.56
N LEU A 4 -21.85 -12.49 -0.75
CA LEU A 4 -20.94 -13.16 0.17
C LEU A 4 -20.87 -12.46 1.52
N VAL A 5 -20.91 -11.13 1.54
CA VAL A 5 -21.03 -10.34 2.79
C VAL A 5 -22.33 -10.68 3.51
N ALA A 6 -23.44 -10.76 2.78
CA ALA A 6 -24.75 -11.11 3.35
C ALA A 6 -24.82 -12.55 3.89
N ALA A 7 -24.01 -13.46 3.35
CA ALA A 7 -23.95 -14.87 3.74
C ALA A 7 -22.94 -15.17 4.88
N VAL A 8 -22.28 -14.17 5.45
CA VAL A 8 -21.36 -14.41 6.58
C VAL A 8 -22.15 -14.63 7.86
N GLU A 9 -21.91 -15.79 8.48
CA GLU A 9 -22.53 -16.16 9.75
C GLU A 9 -22.07 -15.25 10.91
N PRO A 10 -22.98 -14.82 11.81
CA PRO A 10 -22.65 -13.97 12.95
C PRO A 10 -21.56 -14.53 13.87
N SER A 11 -21.49 -15.86 14.02
CA SER A 11 -20.48 -16.52 14.86
C SER A 11 -19.06 -16.39 14.31
N ALA A 12 -18.90 -16.37 12.98
CA ALA A 12 -17.60 -16.11 12.34
C ALA A 12 -17.15 -14.67 12.58
N VAL A 13 -18.09 -13.72 12.54
CA VAL A 13 -17.83 -12.32 12.89
C VAL A 13 -17.40 -12.21 14.35
N ASP A 14 -18.09 -12.85 15.29
CA ASP A 14 -17.71 -12.85 16.71
C ASP A 14 -16.29 -13.39 16.95
N ALA A 15 -15.93 -14.48 16.26
CA ALA A 15 -14.60 -15.05 16.35
C ALA A 15 -13.52 -14.07 15.86
N LEU A 16 -13.75 -13.40 14.72
CA LEU A 16 -12.80 -12.43 14.17
C LEU A 16 -12.69 -11.16 15.03
N ILE A 17 -13.79 -10.70 15.63
CA ILE A 17 -13.79 -9.58 16.58
C ILE A 17 -12.92 -9.91 17.80
N ASN A 18 -13.03 -11.11 18.36
CA ASN A 18 -12.17 -11.55 19.47
C ASN A 18 -10.68 -11.59 19.08
N GLU A 19 -10.37 -11.81 17.80
CA GLU A 19 -9.00 -11.70 17.29
C GLU A 19 -8.56 -10.23 17.24
N TYR A 20 -9.40 -9.33 16.72
CA TYR A 20 -9.12 -7.90 16.68
C TYR A 20 -8.82 -7.33 18.06
N GLU A 21 -9.58 -7.70 19.09
CA GLU A 21 -9.35 -7.26 20.47
C GLU A 21 -7.99 -7.72 21.02
N LYS A 22 -7.42 -8.81 20.51
CA LYS A 22 -6.09 -9.30 20.89
C LYS A 22 -4.98 -8.59 20.14
N LEU A 23 -5.23 -8.12 18.92
CA LEU A 23 -4.22 -7.55 18.02
C LEU A 23 -4.16 -6.03 18.04
N PHE A 24 -5.28 -5.36 18.32
CA PHE A 24 -5.43 -3.92 18.14
C PHE A 24 -5.94 -3.23 19.40
N ASP A 25 -5.72 -1.93 19.47
CA ASP A 25 -6.34 -1.05 20.45
C ASP A 25 -7.66 -0.53 19.89
N ILE A 26 -8.76 -1.19 20.26
CA ILE A 26 -10.10 -0.87 19.74
C ILE A 26 -10.63 0.42 20.38
N ALA A 27 -11.00 1.40 19.56
CA ALA A 27 -11.60 2.64 20.05
C ALA A 27 -12.91 2.37 20.81
N PRO A 28 -13.17 3.03 21.97
CA PRO A 28 -14.33 2.73 22.82
C PRO A 28 -15.68 2.78 22.10
N GLU A 29 -15.85 3.64 21.10
CA GLU A 29 -17.10 3.79 20.36
C GLU A 29 -17.44 2.58 19.46
N ILE A 30 -16.44 1.84 19.01
CA ILE A 30 -16.61 0.62 18.20
C ILE A 30 -16.29 -0.67 18.96
N ALA A 31 -15.83 -0.57 20.22
CA ALA A 31 -15.65 -1.72 21.11
C ALA A 31 -17.00 -2.41 21.41
N LYS A 32 -16.95 -3.63 21.95
CA LYS A 32 -18.16 -4.38 22.33
C LYS A 32 -19.03 -3.57 23.29
N GLY A 33 -20.29 -3.36 22.92
CA GLY A 33 -21.25 -2.53 23.67
C GLY A 33 -21.15 -1.02 23.39
N GLY A 34 -20.19 -0.60 22.57
CA GLY A 34 -20.08 0.78 22.08
C GLY A 34 -21.17 1.12 21.06
N PRO A 35 -21.54 2.41 20.92
CA PRO A 35 -22.66 2.86 20.08
C PRO A 35 -22.46 2.60 18.58
N ARG A 36 -21.23 2.33 18.13
CA ARG A 36 -20.86 2.10 16.73
C ARG A 36 -20.23 0.74 16.49
N HIS A 37 -20.41 -0.20 17.43
CA HIS A 37 -19.84 -1.54 17.34
C HIS A 37 -20.19 -2.26 16.03
N ASP A 38 -21.40 -2.04 15.50
CA ASP A 38 -21.85 -2.62 14.24
C ASP A 38 -20.98 -2.24 13.04
N SER A 39 -20.29 -1.09 13.08
CA SER A 39 -19.35 -0.69 12.02
C SER A 39 -18.10 -1.56 12.01
N LEU A 40 -17.56 -1.89 13.19
CA LEU A 40 -16.43 -2.82 13.31
C LEU A 40 -16.84 -4.23 12.89
N ARG A 41 -18.03 -4.67 13.32
CA ARG A 41 -18.61 -5.95 12.90
C ARG A 41 -18.77 -6.01 11.38
N TYR A 42 -19.21 -4.92 10.75
CA TYR A 42 -19.39 -4.88 9.31
C TYR A 42 -18.06 -4.97 8.53
N GLN A 43 -16.99 -4.32 8.98
CA GLN A 43 -15.65 -4.53 8.38
C GLN A 43 -15.17 -5.97 8.58
N ALA A 44 -15.42 -6.59 9.73
CA ALA A 44 -15.11 -8.01 9.95
C ALA A 44 -15.89 -8.92 8.98
N THR A 45 -17.17 -8.62 8.74
CA THR A 45 -17.99 -9.31 7.72
C THR A 45 -17.39 -9.17 6.31
N ILE A 46 -16.94 -7.96 5.95
CA ILE A 46 -16.25 -7.72 4.67
C ILE A 46 -14.96 -8.54 4.58
N GLU A 47 -14.13 -8.55 5.63
CA GLU A 47 -12.88 -9.32 5.65
C GLU A 47 -13.13 -10.81 5.39
N ILE A 48 -14.06 -11.41 6.14
CA ILE A 48 -14.39 -12.84 6.01
C ILE A 48 -14.90 -13.16 4.61
N ALA A 49 -15.79 -12.32 4.07
CA ALA A 49 -16.35 -12.54 2.75
C ALA A 49 -15.29 -12.39 1.64
N LEU A 50 -14.39 -11.40 1.76
CA LEU A 50 -13.30 -11.19 0.82
C LEU A 50 -12.33 -12.36 0.88
N GLU A 51 -11.89 -12.76 2.06
CA GLU A 51 -10.97 -13.89 2.24
C GLU A 51 -11.54 -15.17 1.62
N ARG A 52 -12.81 -15.51 1.92
CA ARG A 52 -13.48 -16.67 1.31
C ARG A 52 -13.55 -16.58 -0.21
N PHE A 53 -13.83 -15.40 -0.76
CA PHE A 53 -13.88 -15.19 -2.20
C PHE A 53 -12.51 -15.40 -2.85
N LEU A 54 -11.46 -14.83 -2.24
CA LEU A 54 -10.08 -14.93 -2.70
C LEU A 54 -9.59 -16.37 -2.65
N GLU A 55 -9.85 -17.08 -1.55
CA GLU A 55 -9.48 -18.49 -1.38
C GLU A 55 -10.22 -19.40 -2.37
N ALA A 56 -11.54 -19.26 -2.50
CA ALA A 56 -12.34 -20.07 -3.41
C ALA A 56 -11.93 -19.89 -4.88
N GLY A 57 -11.47 -18.69 -5.24
CA GLY A 57 -10.98 -18.38 -6.58
C GLY A 57 -9.48 -18.54 -6.78
N ASN A 58 -8.73 -18.93 -5.74
CA ASN A 58 -7.26 -18.98 -5.75
C ASN A 58 -6.61 -17.65 -6.20
N PHE A 59 -7.17 -16.53 -5.75
CA PHE A 59 -6.68 -15.18 -6.08
C PHE A 59 -5.65 -14.72 -5.05
N GLY A 60 -4.44 -14.38 -5.50
CA GLY A 60 -3.38 -13.84 -4.63
C GLY A 60 -3.39 -12.32 -4.45
N ALA A 61 -4.20 -11.60 -5.22
CA ALA A 61 -4.26 -10.14 -5.22
C ALA A 61 -5.65 -9.65 -5.68
N PHE A 62 -6.05 -8.46 -5.26
CA PHE A 62 -7.34 -7.87 -5.62
C PHE A 62 -7.31 -6.34 -5.63
N THR A 63 -8.38 -5.72 -6.10
CA THR A 63 -8.56 -4.26 -6.08
C THR A 63 -9.96 -3.92 -5.57
N THR A 64 -10.13 -2.70 -5.08
CA THR A 64 -11.45 -2.09 -4.83
C THR A 64 -11.58 -0.83 -5.68
N ASN A 65 -12.80 -0.31 -5.83
CA ASN A 65 -13.02 1.01 -6.41
C ASN A 65 -14.16 1.69 -5.64
N PHE A 66 -13.90 2.86 -5.04
CA PHE A 66 -14.90 3.59 -4.27
C PHE A 66 -16.07 4.10 -5.12
N GLU A 67 -15.91 4.18 -6.45
CA GLU A 67 -16.97 4.57 -7.38
C GLU A 67 -18.00 3.43 -7.61
N ASP A 68 -17.66 2.18 -7.27
CA ASP A 68 -18.56 1.04 -7.34
C ASP A 68 -18.51 0.19 -6.06
N LEU A 69 -19.26 0.64 -5.06
CA LEU A 69 -19.44 -0.09 -3.81
C LEU A 69 -20.75 -0.89 -3.77
N GLY A 70 -21.56 -0.85 -4.83
CA GLY A 70 -22.88 -1.46 -4.88
C GLY A 70 -23.68 -1.25 -3.58
N ALA A 71 -24.17 -2.35 -3.00
CA ALA A 71 -24.91 -2.35 -1.74
C ALA A 71 -24.03 -2.47 -0.48
N LEU A 72 -22.69 -2.42 -0.61
CA LEU A 72 -21.83 -2.36 0.57
C LEU A 72 -22.13 -1.09 1.37
N LYS A 73 -22.17 -1.20 2.70
CA LYS A 73 -22.41 -0.07 3.60
C LYS A 73 -21.17 0.79 3.82
N GLN A 74 -19.98 0.25 3.61
CA GLN A 74 -18.69 0.89 3.86
C GLN A 74 -17.69 0.48 2.79
N LEU A 75 -16.75 1.36 2.48
CA LEU A 75 -15.54 1.02 1.74
C LEU A 75 -14.70 0.01 2.57
N PRO A 76 -14.14 -1.07 1.97
CA PRO A 76 -13.25 -1.99 2.67
C PRO A 76 -11.97 -1.30 3.15
N GLY A 77 -11.80 -1.10 4.46
CA GLY A 77 -10.64 -0.44 5.06
C GLY A 77 -9.82 -1.43 5.89
N LEU A 78 -10.23 -1.62 7.16
CA LEU A 78 -9.67 -2.61 8.07
C LEU A 78 -9.51 -3.99 7.41
N ALA A 79 -10.55 -4.45 6.69
CA ALA A 79 -10.53 -5.71 5.97
C ALA A 79 -9.35 -5.83 4.99
N VAL A 80 -9.10 -4.77 4.21
CA VAL A 80 -8.01 -4.74 3.23
C VAL A 80 -6.64 -4.70 3.93
N GLN A 81 -6.51 -3.88 4.98
CA GLN A 81 -5.27 -3.80 5.77
C GLN A 81 -4.89 -5.17 6.33
N ARG A 82 -5.87 -5.93 6.81
CA ARG A 82 -5.68 -7.29 7.34
C ARG A 82 -5.35 -8.31 6.25
N LEU A 83 -6.03 -8.27 5.11
CA LEU A 83 -5.71 -9.15 3.98
C LEU A 83 -4.29 -8.90 3.47
N MET A 84 -3.86 -7.63 3.35
CA MET A 84 -2.47 -7.34 3.03
C MET A 84 -1.49 -7.90 4.06
N SER A 85 -1.82 -7.88 5.37
CA SER A 85 -0.98 -8.49 6.40
C SER A 85 -0.88 -10.01 6.29
N LYS A 86 -1.89 -10.65 5.69
CA LYS A 86 -1.93 -12.09 5.39
C LYS A 86 -1.21 -12.47 4.09
N GLY A 87 -0.63 -11.50 3.38
CA GLY A 87 0.17 -11.75 2.17
C GLY A 87 -0.52 -11.39 0.85
N TYR A 88 -1.79 -10.97 0.86
CA TYR A 88 -2.50 -10.60 -0.36
C TYR A 88 -1.95 -9.30 -0.97
N GLY A 89 -1.93 -9.25 -2.30
CA GLY A 89 -1.73 -8.00 -3.05
C GLY A 89 -2.99 -7.15 -3.06
N PHE A 90 -2.82 -5.83 -3.02
CA PHE A 90 -3.90 -4.87 -3.07
C PHE A 90 -3.46 -3.60 -3.80
N GLY A 91 -4.38 -3.01 -4.55
CA GLY A 91 -4.26 -1.68 -5.13
C GLY A 91 -5.63 -1.01 -5.10
N GLY A 92 -5.66 0.26 -4.68
CA GLY A 92 -6.88 1.07 -4.67
C GLY A 92 -7.36 1.39 -6.08
N GLU A 93 -8.61 1.84 -6.20
CA GLU A 93 -9.19 2.46 -7.40
C GLU A 93 -9.10 1.60 -8.69
N GLY A 94 -9.10 0.28 -8.54
CA GLY A 94 -8.94 -0.65 -9.66
C GLY A 94 -7.51 -0.82 -10.17
N ASP A 95 -6.49 -0.36 -9.42
CA ASP A 95 -5.10 -0.45 -9.83
C ASP A 95 -4.53 -1.87 -9.65
N TRP A 96 -4.82 -2.69 -10.67
CA TRP A 96 -4.37 -4.07 -10.75
C TRP A 96 -2.85 -4.19 -10.90
N LYS A 97 -2.14 -3.18 -11.42
CA LYS A 97 -0.69 -3.21 -11.59
C LYS A 97 0.01 -3.17 -10.24
N THR A 98 -0.38 -2.21 -9.40
CA THR A 98 0.16 -2.10 -8.04
C THR A 98 -0.30 -3.26 -7.17
N SER A 99 -1.53 -3.73 -7.34
CA SER A 99 -2.03 -4.94 -6.65
C SER A 99 -1.19 -6.18 -6.95
N ALA A 100 -0.91 -6.45 -8.23
CA ALA A 100 -0.04 -7.55 -8.63
C ALA A 100 1.40 -7.35 -8.13
N LEU A 101 1.95 -6.14 -8.28
CA LEU A 101 3.29 -5.80 -7.80
C LEU A 101 3.42 -6.02 -6.29
N LEU A 102 2.41 -5.64 -5.50
CA LEU A 102 2.41 -5.84 -4.05
C LEU A 102 2.48 -7.33 -3.70
N ARG A 103 1.69 -8.17 -4.38
CA ARG A 103 1.72 -9.62 -4.16
C ARG A 103 3.09 -10.20 -4.54
N ILE A 104 3.65 -9.79 -5.67
CA ILE A 104 4.97 -10.24 -6.13
C ILE A 104 6.04 -9.87 -5.09
N ILE A 105 6.07 -8.61 -4.63
CA ILE A 105 7.05 -8.17 -3.63
C ILE A 105 6.82 -8.89 -2.30
N LYS A 106 5.57 -9.07 -1.85
CA LYS A 106 5.28 -9.85 -0.63
C LYS A 106 5.82 -11.28 -0.71
N ALA A 107 5.72 -11.93 -1.87
CA ALA A 107 6.32 -13.25 -2.09
C ALA A 107 7.86 -13.21 -2.08
N MET A 108 8.47 -12.18 -2.68
CA MET A 108 9.93 -11.99 -2.63
C MET A 108 10.45 -11.73 -1.21
N THR A 109 9.63 -11.13 -0.35
CA THR A 109 10.01 -10.74 1.02
C THR A 109 9.53 -11.73 2.10
N GLU A 110 8.98 -12.88 1.73
CA GLU A 110 8.47 -13.84 2.70
C GLU A 110 9.59 -14.35 3.62
N GLY A 111 9.35 -14.29 4.94
CA GLY A 111 10.33 -14.70 5.96
C GLY A 111 11.49 -13.72 6.19
N LEU A 112 11.58 -12.63 5.43
CA LEU A 112 12.57 -11.57 5.65
C LEU A 112 12.11 -10.56 6.72
N PRO A 113 13.04 -9.97 7.49
CA PRO A 113 12.69 -8.90 8.43
C PRO A 113 12.24 -7.64 7.69
N GLY A 114 11.27 -6.93 8.26
CA GLY A 114 10.69 -5.71 7.69
C GLY A 114 9.25 -5.92 7.23
N GLY A 115 8.73 -4.96 6.47
CA GLY A 115 7.35 -4.97 6.00
C GLY A 115 7.20 -4.50 4.56
N THR A 116 6.07 -4.87 3.95
CA THR A 116 5.71 -4.47 2.58
C THR A 116 4.24 -4.06 2.55
N SER A 117 3.94 -2.87 2.02
CA SER A 117 2.60 -2.27 1.97
C SER A 117 2.32 -1.63 0.62
N PHE A 118 1.05 -1.62 0.22
CA PHE A 118 0.53 -0.60 -0.69
C PHE A 118 0.75 0.79 -0.10
N MET A 119 1.07 1.77 -0.92
CA MET A 119 1.39 3.13 -0.49
C MET A 119 1.10 4.15 -1.59
N GLU A 120 0.77 5.38 -1.19
CA GLU A 120 0.63 6.53 -2.08
C GLU A 120 1.34 7.74 -1.46
N ASP A 121 2.12 8.48 -2.26
CA ASP A 121 2.70 9.77 -1.88
C ASP A 121 1.59 10.80 -1.66
N TYR A 122 1.29 11.12 -0.40
CA TYR A 122 0.07 11.84 -0.04
C TYR A 122 0.29 13.36 0.12
N THR A 123 1.42 13.77 0.70
CA THR A 123 1.81 15.18 0.82
C THR A 123 3.29 15.36 1.14
N TYR A 124 3.78 16.60 1.01
CA TYR A 124 5.20 16.94 1.19
C TYR A 124 5.44 17.92 2.35
N HIS A 125 6.54 17.71 3.06
CA HIS A 125 7.14 18.70 3.95
C HIS A 125 8.36 19.32 3.25
N PHE A 126 8.26 20.59 2.83
CA PHE A 126 9.38 21.30 2.18
C PHE A 126 10.28 22.06 3.17
N GLY A 127 9.86 22.25 4.41
CA GLY A 127 10.65 22.91 5.45
C GLY A 127 9.85 23.88 6.34
N PRO A 128 10.47 24.40 7.41
CA PRO A 128 11.90 24.28 7.74
C PRO A 128 12.31 22.85 8.16
N GLY A 129 13.59 22.53 8.00
CA GLY A 129 14.14 21.20 8.26
C GLY A 129 14.34 20.37 6.98
N GLU A 130 14.69 19.10 7.15
CA GLU A 130 14.92 18.18 6.05
C GLU A 130 13.60 17.86 5.32
N PRO A 131 13.54 18.00 3.97
CA PRO A 131 12.34 17.68 3.22
C PRO A 131 11.93 16.22 3.30
N LYS A 132 10.62 15.96 3.43
CA LYS A 132 10.07 14.61 3.61
C LYS A 132 8.82 14.43 2.76
N VAL A 133 8.48 13.16 2.50
CA VAL A 133 7.18 12.75 1.98
C VAL A 133 6.40 12.10 3.10
N LEU A 134 5.11 12.40 3.20
CA LEU A 134 4.15 11.61 3.96
C LEU A 134 3.34 10.80 2.95
N GLY A 135 3.45 9.48 3.03
CA GLY A 135 2.59 8.56 2.30
C GLY A 135 1.54 7.91 3.18
N ALA A 136 0.39 7.66 2.59
CA ALA A 136 -0.76 7.05 3.21
C ALA A 136 -1.63 6.44 2.10
N HIS A 137 -2.87 6.13 2.42
CA HIS A 137 -3.96 6.00 1.47
C HIS A 137 -5.26 6.38 2.18
N MET A 138 -6.41 6.34 1.50
CA MET A 138 -7.69 6.68 2.14
C MET A 138 -7.99 5.83 3.38
N LEU A 139 -7.67 4.53 3.34
CA LEU A 139 -7.77 3.58 4.47
C LEU A 139 -6.62 2.56 4.50
N GLU A 140 -6.15 2.12 3.33
CA GLU A 140 -5.58 0.81 3.08
C GLU A 140 -4.05 0.78 3.19
N VAL A 141 -3.51 1.04 4.38
CA VAL A 141 -2.07 0.87 4.67
C VAL A 141 -1.85 -0.40 5.49
N CYS A 142 -0.96 -1.28 5.04
CA CYS A 142 -0.70 -2.59 5.63
C CYS A 142 0.06 -2.47 6.96
N PRO A 143 -0.41 -3.08 8.06
CA PRO A 143 0.22 -2.94 9.38
C PRO A 143 1.60 -3.60 9.49
N THR A 144 2.03 -4.39 8.51
CA THR A 144 3.36 -5.05 8.52
C THR A 144 4.54 -4.08 8.51
N ILE A 145 4.32 -2.80 8.18
CA ILE A 145 5.36 -1.77 8.20
C ILE A 145 5.51 -1.09 9.57
N SER A 146 4.82 -1.57 10.59
CA SER A 146 4.90 -1.06 11.96
C SER A 146 5.13 -2.18 12.96
N THR A 147 5.86 -1.88 14.03
CA THR A 147 5.97 -2.70 15.25
C THR A 147 5.04 -2.23 16.36
N GLN A 148 4.36 -1.10 16.17
CA GLN A 148 3.38 -0.61 17.13
C GLN A 148 2.12 -1.46 17.07
N ARG A 149 1.44 -1.62 18.21
CA ARG A 149 0.08 -2.15 18.25
C ARG A 149 -0.85 -1.13 17.58
N PRO A 150 -1.48 -1.45 16.43
CA PRO A 150 -2.30 -0.47 15.72
C PRO A 150 -3.55 -0.09 16.51
N ARG A 151 -3.97 1.18 16.40
CA ARG A 151 -5.26 1.65 16.91
C ARG A 151 -6.33 1.33 15.86
N CYS A 152 -7.43 0.70 16.27
CA CYS A 152 -8.57 0.44 15.39
C CYS A 152 -9.62 1.52 15.63
N GLU A 153 -9.83 2.37 14.64
CA GLU A 153 -10.61 3.60 14.75
C GLU A 153 -11.65 3.71 13.65
N ILE A 154 -12.67 4.54 13.89
CA ILE A 154 -13.70 4.87 12.92
C ILE A 154 -13.72 6.38 12.71
N HIS A 155 -13.81 6.82 11.46
CA HIS A 155 -13.84 8.23 11.11
C HIS A 155 -14.68 8.45 9.85
N PRO A 156 -15.25 9.65 9.66
CA PRO A 156 -15.94 9.98 8.42
C PRO A 156 -15.06 9.86 7.19
N LEU A 157 -15.63 9.32 6.10
CA LEU A 157 -15.04 9.33 4.77
C LEU A 157 -16.12 9.71 3.75
N GLY A 158 -16.05 10.92 3.21
CA GLY A 158 -17.01 11.37 2.19
C GLY A 158 -16.83 10.69 0.83
N ILE A 159 -15.63 10.20 0.54
CA ILE A 159 -15.29 9.50 -0.72
C ILE A 159 -16.05 8.17 -0.77
N GLY A 160 -16.77 7.92 -1.86
CA GLY A 160 -17.64 6.76 -2.04
C GLY A 160 -19.06 6.90 -1.46
N GLY A 161 -19.35 7.94 -0.66
CA GLY A 161 -20.71 8.25 -0.18
C GLY A 161 -21.34 7.16 0.68
N LYS A 162 -20.53 6.47 1.49
CA LYS A 162 -20.91 5.34 2.35
C LYS A 162 -20.80 5.70 3.83
N ASP A 163 -21.22 4.77 4.69
CA ASP A 163 -21.06 4.91 6.13
C ASP A 163 -19.57 4.99 6.49
N ASP A 164 -19.27 5.64 7.61
CA ASP A 164 -17.92 5.81 8.15
C ASP A 164 -17.19 4.45 8.30
N PRO A 165 -16.07 4.23 7.58
CA PRO A 165 -15.34 2.97 7.62
C PRO A 165 -14.42 2.88 8.85
N VAL A 166 -14.25 1.65 9.34
CA VAL A 166 -13.22 1.33 10.34
C VAL A 166 -11.88 1.06 9.68
N ARG A 167 -10.79 1.55 10.27
CA ARG A 167 -9.41 1.35 9.81
C ARG A 167 -8.44 1.14 10.97
N LEU A 168 -7.25 0.63 10.65
CA LEU A 168 -6.08 0.68 11.52
C LEU A 168 -5.31 1.98 11.31
N VAL A 169 -4.90 2.61 12.41
CA VAL A 169 -4.13 3.85 12.47
C VAL A 169 -2.84 3.58 13.24
N PHE A 170 -1.70 3.86 12.60
CA PHE A 170 -0.35 3.66 13.13
C PHE A 170 0.66 4.46 12.31
N ASN A 171 1.87 4.62 12.85
CA ASN A 171 3.01 5.12 12.09
C ASN A 171 3.89 3.95 11.63
N ALA A 172 4.36 4.00 10.39
CA ALA A 172 5.40 3.10 9.92
C ALA A 172 6.67 3.27 10.77
N GLN A 173 7.37 2.18 11.00
CA GLN A 173 8.60 2.19 11.79
C GLN A 173 9.80 2.70 10.98
N PRO A 174 10.76 3.41 11.59
CA PRO A 174 11.95 3.83 10.89
C PRO A 174 12.77 2.66 10.34
N ALA A 175 13.15 2.74 9.07
CA ALA A 175 13.96 1.73 8.39
C ALA A 175 14.45 2.26 7.03
N GLN A 176 15.53 1.68 6.52
CA GLN A 176 15.87 1.78 5.11
C GLN A 176 14.86 0.97 4.29
N GLY A 177 14.51 1.45 3.12
CA GLY A 177 13.55 0.78 2.26
C GLY A 177 13.51 1.38 0.86
N ARG A 178 12.44 1.09 0.13
CA ARG A 178 12.14 1.71 -1.15
C ARG A 178 10.64 1.74 -1.43
N VAL A 179 10.25 2.69 -2.26
CA VAL A 179 8.96 2.67 -2.97
C VAL A 179 9.19 2.16 -4.39
N VAL A 180 8.28 1.32 -4.88
CA VAL A 180 8.36 0.67 -6.19
C VAL A 180 7.06 0.90 -6.95
N GLY A 181 7.15 1.39 -8.18
CA GLY A 181 6.02 1.56 -9.10
C GLY A 181 6.19 0.69 -10.34
N LEU A 182 5.06 0.18 -10.86
CA LEU A 182 4.98 -0.54 -12.13
C LEU A 182 4.15 0.27 -13.13
N MET A 183 4.78 0.66 -14.23
CA MET A 183 4.18 1.47 -15.29
C MET A 183 4.00 0.63 -16.54
N ASP A 184 2.86 0.82 -17.19
CA ASP A 184 2.61 0.37 -18.55
C ASP A 184 2.84 1.57 -19.49
N LEU A 185 3.85 1.48 -20.36
CA LEU A 185 4.18 2.51 -21.33
C LEU A 185 3.48 2.29 -22.69
N GLY A 186 2.60 1.30 -22.77
CA GLY A 186 1.87 0.88 -23.96
C GLY A 186 2.54 -0.28 -24.69
N ASP A 187 3.79 -0.12 -25.09
CA ASP A 187 4.55 -1.17 -25.80
C ASP A 187 5.37 -2.08 -24.87
N ARG A 188 5.52 -1.70 -23.60
CA ARG A 188 6.30 -2.42 -22.59
C ARG A 188 5.97 -1.95 -21.18
N PHE A 189 6.38 -2.75 -20.20
CA PHE A 189 6.38 -2.35 -18.79
C PHE A 189 7.71 -1.70 -18.38
N ARG A 190 7.64 -0.91 -17.31
CA ARG A 190 8.79 -0.34 -16.60
C ARG A 190 8.55 -0.44 -15.10
N ILE A 191 9.56 -0.87 -14.36
CA ILE A 191 9.63 -0.78 -12.91
C ILE A 191 10.50 0.44 -12.58
N VAL A 192 10.00 1.31 -11.69
CA VAL A 192 10.82 2.38 -11.09
C VAL A 192 10.85 2.14 -9.60
N SER A 193 12.04 2.21 -9.00
CA SER A 193 12.20 2.16 -7.56
C SER A 193 12.96 3.37 -7.06
N ASN A 194 12.53 3.94 -5.94
CA ASN A 194 13.28 4.98 -5.24
C ASN A 194 13.69 4.48 -3.86
N ASP A 195 14.99 4.50 -3.59
CA ASP A 195 15.52 4.23 -2.25
C ASP A 195 15.08 5.34 -1.28
N ILE A 196 14.62 4.94 -0.10
CA ILE A 196 14.08 5.85 0.92
C ILE A 196 14.56 5.45 2.31
N GLU A 197 14.58 6.42 3.22
CA GLU A 197 14.66 6.19 4.66
C GLU A 197 13.32 6.56 5.30
N VAL A 198 12.58 5.56 5.78
CA VAL A 198 11.39 5.79 6.61
C VAL A 198 11.86 6.35 7.96
N VAL A 199 11.21 7.41 8.41
CA VAL A 199 11.50 8.13 9.66
C VAL A 199 10.22 8.36 10.46
N ASN A 200 10.37 8.67 11.75
CA ASN A 200 9.24 9.11 12.54
C ASN A 200 8.74 10.48 12.07
N PRO A 201 7.43 10.77 12.19
CA PRO A 201 6.93 12.14 12.06
C PRO A 201 7.61 13.07 13.06
N ASP A 202 7.92 14.30 12.65
CA ASP A 202 8.56 15.30 13.52
C ASP A 202 7.66 15.72 14.71
N LYS A 203 6.34 15.49 14.59
CA LYS A 203 5.31 15.76 15.60
C LYS A 203 4.18 14.74 15.51
N ASP A 204 3.42 14.60 16.59
CA ASP A 204 2.21 13.79 16.62
C ASP A 204 1.18 14.25 15.57
N LEU A 205 0.71 13.33 14.74
CA LEU A 205 -0.28 13.56 13.70
C LEU A 205 -1.71 13.34 14.23
N LYS A 206 -2.09 14.10 15.26
CA LYS A 206 -3.32 13.84 16.06
C LYS A 206 -4.63 13.90 15.28
N SER A 207 -4.67 14.70 14.22
CA SER A 207 -5.86 14.87 13.37
C SER A 207 -5.82 14.04 12.09
N LEU A 208 -4.75 13.27 11.85
CA LEU A 208 -4.65 12.40 10.69
C LEU A 208 -5.37 11.09 11.02
N PRO A 209 -6.48 10.76 10.33
CA PRO A 209 -7.34 9.66 10.76
C PRO A 209 -6.93 8.32 10.11
N VAL A 210 -5.77 8.28 9.44
CA VAL A 210 -5.22 7.14 8.70
C VAL A 210 -3.83 6.77 9.21
N ALA A 211 -3.42 5.53 8.98
CA ALA A 211 -2.03 5.15 9.12
C ALA A 211 -1.16 5.83 8.04
N CYS A 212 0.11 6.08 8.36
CA CYS A 212 1.03 6.73 7.42
C CYS A 212 2.47 6.24 7.56
N ALA A 213 3.25 6.47 6.51
CA ALA A 213 4.70 6.41 6.52
C ALA A 213 5.26 7.80 6.20
N VAL A 214 6.30 8.22 6.90
CA VAL A 214 7.05 9.44 6.56
C VAL A 214 8.44 9.02 6.13
N TRP A 215 8.95 9.53 5.01
CA TRP A 215 10.28 9.16 4.54
C TRP A 215 11.05 10.32 3.92
N LYS A 216 12.36 10.10 3.86
CA LYS A 216 13.32 10.92 3.13
C LYS A 216 13.70 10.14 1.85
N PRO A 217 13.38 10.66 0.66
CA PRO A 217 13.76 9.99 -0.58
C PRO A 217 15.19 10.34 -0.99
N ALA A 218 15.93 9.34 -1.45
CA ALA A 218 17.26 9.52 -2.03
C ALA A 218 17.16 10.07 -3.47
N PRO A 219 18.09 10.93 -3.92
CA PRO A 219 19.13 11.58 -3.12
C PRO A 219 18.59 12.81 -2.36
N THR A 220 17.51 13.41 -2.87
CA THR A 220 16.76 14.49 -2.23
C THR A 220 15.31 14.43 -2.69
N LEU A 221 14.38 15.09 -1.97
CA LEU A 221 12.99 15.22 -2.42
C LEU A 221 12.87 15.82 -3.83
N ALA A 222 13.64 16.87 -4.14
CA ALA A 222 13.55 17.52 -5.44
C ALA A 222 14.02 16.59 -6.58
N THR A 223 15.20 15.98 -6.43
CA THR A 223 15.77 15.12 -7.46
C THR A 223 14.99 13.82 -7.62
N SER A 224 14.52 13.21 -6.52
CA SER A 224 13.71 11.99 -6.57
C SER A 224 12.38 12.23 -7.27
N ALA A 225 11.65 13.27 -6.89
CA ALA A 225 10.38 13.62 -7.52
C ALA A 225 10.55 13.94 -9.02
N GLU A 226 11.58 14.72 -9.39
CA GLU A 226 11.88 15.04 -10.78
C GLU A 226 12.21 13.77 -11.60
N ALA A 227 13.08 12.90 -11.08
CA ALA A 227 13.41 11.63 -11.74
C ALA A 227 12.18 10.71 -11.86
N TRP A 228 11.36 10.60 -10.81
CA TRP A 228 10.12 9.80 -10.81
C TRP A 228 9.14 10.28 -11.89
N ILE A 229 8.96 11.60 -12.00
CA ILE A 229 8.12 12.23 -13.03
C ILE A 229 8.68 11.96 -14.43
N TYR A 230 9.99 12.10 -14.66
CA TYR A 230 10.58 11.78 -15.96
C TYR A 230 10.44 10.31 -16.34
N ALA A 231 10.46 9.40 -15.37
CA ALA A 231 10.24 7.99 -15.63
C ALA A 231 8.78 7.63 -15.94
N GLY A 232 7.83 8.56 -15.69
CA GLY A 232 6.40 8.33 -15.78
C GLY A 232 5.82 7.58 -14.58
N GLY A 233 6.47 7.68 -13.41
CA GLY A 233 6.13 6.91 -12.22
C GLY A 233 4.70 7.13 -11.72
N SER A 234 4.06 6.06 -11.25
CA SER A 234 2.72 6.10 -10.66
C SER A 234 2.74 6.79 -9.28
N HIS A 235 1.58 7.31 -8.86
CA HIS A 235 1.36 7.77 -7.47
C HIS A 235 1.14 6.57 -6.53
N HIS A 236 0.53 5.50 -7.04
CA HIS A 236 0.44 4.22 -6.35
C HIS A 236 1.77 3.47 -6.42
N THR A 237 2.27 3.09 -5.26
CA THR A 237 3.53 2.39 -5.09
C THR A 237 3.39 1.23 -4.12
N VAL A 238 4.42 0.38 -4.11
CA VAL A 238 4.67 -0.58 -3.04
C VAL A 238 5.83 -0.08 -2.21
N LEU A 239 5.58 0.27 -0.95
CA LEU A 239 6.62 0.53 0.03
C LEU A 239 7.10 -0.79 0.62
N SER A 240 8.42 -1.03 0.61
CA SER A 240 9.02 -2.17 1.29
C SER A 240 10.29 -1.79 2.03
N THR A 241 10.38 -2.23 3.29
CA THR A 241 11.58 -2.18 4.13
C THR A 241 12.27 -3.55 4.25
N ALA A 242 11.68 -4.58 3.64
CA ALA A 242 12.19 -5.95 3.61
C ALA A 242 12.83 -6.35 2.27
N LEU A 243 12.38 -5.72 1.17
CA LEU A 243 12.91 -6.00 -0.16
C LEU A 243 14.41 -5.63 -0.19
N ASP A 244 15.20 -6.36 -0.96
CA ASP A 244 16.57 -6.01 -1.29
C ASP A 244 16.63 -5.38 -2.71
N PRO A 245 17.46 -4.36 -2.98
CA PRO A 245 17.49 -3.75 -4.31
C PRO A 245 18.06 -4.69 -5.39
N GLU A 246 18.94 -5.63 -5.03
CA GLU A 246 19.45 -6.68 -5.93
C GLU A 246 18.32 -7.63 -6.33
N ALA A 247 17.53 -8.10 -5.35
CA ALA A 247 16.39 -8.99 -5.61
C ALA A 247 15.37 -8.37 -6.59
N LEU A 248 15.10 -7.06 -6.48
CA LEU A 248 14.22 -6.37 -7.42
C LEU A 248 14.84 -6.26 -8.82
N THR A 249 16.16 -6.02 -8.89
CA THR A 249 16.91 -5.95 -10.15
C THR A 249 16.89 -7.30 -10.86
N ASP A 250 17.13 -8.39 -10.12
CA ASP A 250 17.09 -9.75 -10.63
C ASP A 250 15.69 -10.13 -11.12
N PHE A 251 14.65 -9.77 -10.36
CA PHE A 251 13.26 -9.97 -10.79
C PHE A 251 12.98 -9.26 -12.11
N ALA A 252 13.40 -7.99 -12.25
CA ALA A 252 13.20 -7.23 -13.48
C ALA A 252 13.95 -7.86 -14.67
N GLN A 253 15.16 -8.40 -14.46
CA GLN A 253 15.90 -9.13 -15.49
C GLN A 253 15.21 -10.44 -15.89
N ILE A 254 14.74 -11.24 -14.93
CA ILE A 254 14.00 -12.49 -15.18
C ILE A 254 12.71 -12.20 -15.94
N ALA A 255 11.99 -11.15 -15.55
CA ALA A 255 10.75 -10.71 -16.20
C ALA A 255 10.98 -9.96 -17.52
N GLN A 256 12.24 -9.64 -17.86
CA GLN A 256 12.62 -8.81 -19.01
C GLN A 256 11.91 -7.45 -19.04
N VAL A 257 11.76 -6.85 -17.87
CA VAL A 257 11.15 -5.52 -17.68
C VAL A 257 12.24 -4.50 -17.39
N GLU A 258 12.14 -3.29 -17.96
CA GLU A 258 13.06 -2.20 -17.64
C GLU A 258 12.97 -1.87 -16.15
N HIS A 259 14.12 -1.77 -15.47
CA HIS A 259 14.18 -1.25 -14.11
C HIS A 259 15.03 0.02 -14.08
N LEU A 260 14.43 1.11 -13.58
CA LEU A 260 15.13 2.36 -13.28
C LEU A 260 15.18 2.56 -11.77
N ARG A 261 16.39 2.72 -11.22
CA ARG A 261 16.59 2.94 -9.78
C ARG A 261 17.00 4.39 -9.51
N ILE A 262 16.25 5.05 -8.63
CA ILE A 262 16.57 6.36 -8.07
C ILE A 262 17.22 6.11 -6.69
N SER A 263 18.50 6.46 -6.57
CA SER A 263 19.35 6.25 -5.39
C SER A 263 20.18 7.49 -5.07
N ASP A 264 21.04 7.41 -4.05
CA ASP A 264 21.93 8.52 -3.66
C ASP A 264 22.86 9.02 -4.77
N SER A 265 23.18 8.18 -5.75
CA SER A 265 24.05 8.55 -6.89
C SER A 265 23.28 9.12 -8.08
N THR A 266 21.95 9.20 -8.02
CA THR A 266 21.13 9.63 -9.14
C THR A 266 21.32 11.12 -9.43
N THR A 267 21.65 11.42 -10.69
CA THR A 267 21.61 12.78 -11.25
C THR A 267 20.57 12.83 -12.35
N ILE A 268 19.86 13.95 -12.51
CA ILE A 268 18.79 14.10 -13.51
C ILE A 268 19.34 13.89 -14.93
N ASP A 269 20.50 14.46 -15.25
CA ASP A 269 21.14 14.28 -16.55
C ASP A 269 21.47 12.83 -16.86
N GLY A 270 22.00 12.09 -15.86
CA GLY A 270 22.30 10.65 -15.99
C GLY A 270 21.03 9.83 -16.17
N PHE A 271 20.04 10.08 -15.33
CA PHE A 271 18.77 9.34 -15.33
C PHE A 271 17.98 9.52 -16.64
N GLN A 272 17.91 10.74 -17.17
CA GLN A 272 17.29 10.96 -18.49
C GLN A 272 18.04 10.30 -19.64
N LYS A 273 19.38 10.23 -19.57
CA LYS A 273 20.16 9.49 -20.57
C LYS A 273 19.85 8.00 -20.50
N GLU A 274 19.80 7.43 -19.30
CA GLU A 274 19.44 6.03 -19.07
C GLU A 274 18.04 5.70 -19.62
N ILE A 275 17.03 6.52 -19.33
CA ILE A 275 15.67 6.40 -19.92
C ILE A 275 15.72 6.30 -21.44
N ARG A 276 16.53 7.16 -22.10
CA ARG A 276 16.64 7.18 -23.57
C ARG A 276 17.38 5.96 -24.11
N TRP A 277 18.46 5.54 -23.45
CA TRP A 277 19.24 4.35 -23.85
C TRP A 277 18.42 3.07 -23.69
N ASN A 278 17.77 2.89 -22.55
CA ASN A 278 16.89 1.77 -22.29
C ASN A 278 15.70 1.79 -23.25
N GLY A 279 15.10 2.95 -23.52
CA GLY A 279 14.03 3.10 -24.50
C GLY A 279 14.43 2.58 -25.90
N ALA A 280 15.66 2.83 -26.34
CA ALA A 280 16.18 2.26 -27.58
C ALA A 280 16.41 0.73 -27.47
N PHE A 281 17.01 0.26 -26.38
CA PHE A 281 17.28 -1.17 -26.14
C PHE A 281 16.00 -2.00 -26.15
N PHE A 282 15.01 -1.67 -25.32
CA PHE A 282 13.78 -2.46 -25.20
C PHE A 282 12.92 -2.44 -26.48
N LYS A 283 13.00 -1.36 -27.27
CA LYS A 283 12.34 -1.29 -28.58
C LYS A 283 13.03 -2.15 -29.64
N LEU A 284 14.34 -2.35 -29.56
CA LEU A 284 15.08 -3.20 -30.49
C LEU A 284 14.95 -4.68 -30.11
N SER A 285 15.00 -5.01 -28.82
CA SER A 285 14.87 -6.39 -28.33
C SER A 285 13.49 -7.00 -28.58
N SER A 286 12.43 -6.20 -28.75
CA SER A 286 11.09 -6.69 -29.08
C SER A 286 10.89 -7.00 -30.57
N LEU A 287 11.87 -6.67 -31.43
CA LEU A 287 11.84 -6.96 -32.87
C LEU A 287 12.51 -8.29 -33.24
N THR A 288 13.14 -8.95 -32.28
CA THR A 288 13.86 -10.23 -32.44
C THR A 288 13.15 -11.35 -31.71
#